data_AF-A0A3D0V5I6-F1
#
_entry.id   AF-A0A3D0V5I6-F1
#
_cell.length_a   1.000
_cell.length_b   1.000
_cell.length_c   1.000
_cell.angle_alpha   90.00
_cell.angle_beta   90.00
_cell.angle_gamma   90.00
#
_symmetry.space_group_name_H-M   'P 1'
#
loop_
_entity.id
_entity.type
_entity.pdbx_description
1 polymer ?
#
loop_
_entity_poly.entity_id
_entity_poly.type
_entity_poly.pdbx_seq_one_letter_code
_entity_poly.pdbx_strand_id
1 'polypeptide(L)'
;MNELPQQEENLQETHERQRLAELELRYKKLYDWAKDQEFVTVYRVEGDPSWKVDRSLSAQLVGTWYTDRYSLIDARYKPEIESLSGLPARVFALIIPKSLLESREAIDRGMDQINVLNEELRAGRQEISNPSQSVQPSLDSYLGQFSFVREYKTLKTKYG
;
A
#
# COMPACT_ATOMS: atom_id res chain seq x y z
N MET A 1 -12.26 44.73 18.39
CA MET A 1 -12.09 44.44 16.95
C MET A 1 -11.54 43.03 16.88
N ASN A 2 -12.32 42.07 16.35
CA ASN A 2 -11.90 40.68 16.19
C ASN A 2 -11.43 40.48 14.74
N GLU A 3 -10.14 40.70 14.49
CA GLU A 3 -9.47 40.44 13.19
C GLU A 3 -8.76 39.07 13.16
N LEU A 4 -8.90 38.26 14.22
CA LEU A 4 -8.21 36.97 14.40
C LEU A 4 -8.56 35.90 13.34
N PRO A 5 -9.83 35.72 12.88
CA PRO A 5 -10.15 34.62 11.97
C PRO A 5 -9.51 34.76 10.58
N GLN A 6 -9.43 35.98 10.04
CA GLN A 6 -8.86 36.22 8.72
C GLN A 6 -7.34 36.06 8.68
N GLN A 7 -6.65 36.28 9.79
CA GLN A 7 -5.20 36.06 9.87
C GLN A 7 -4.85 34.57 9.95
N GLU A 8 -5.62 33.79 10.72
CA GLU A 8 -5.46 32.34 10.82
C GLU A 8 -5.79 31.63 9.50
N GLU A 9 -6.86 32.04 8.81
CA GLU A 9 -7.21 31.51 7.48
C GLU A 9 -6.12 31.80 6.43
N ASN A 10 -5.57 33.02 6.40
CA ASN A 10 -4.48 33.38 5.48
C ASN A 10 -3.19 32.61 5.76
N LEU A 11 -2.87 32.36 7.03
CA LEU A 11 -1.71 31.55 7.42
C LEU A 11 -1.91 30.08 7.02
N GLN A 12 -3.10 29.52 7.27
CA GLN A 12 -3.45 28.16 6.89
C GLN A 12 -3.39 27.96 5.37
N GLU A 13 -3.95 28.89 4.59
CA GLU A 13 -3.87 28.85 3.14
C GLU A 13 -2.41 28.92 2.65
N THR A 14 -1.58 29.76 3.28
CA THR A 14 -0.16 29.86 2.94
C THR A 14 0.58 28.53 3.19
N HIS A 15 0.31 27.88 4.33
CA HIS A 15 0.86 26.56 4.65
C HIS A 15 0.37 25.47 3.68
N GLU A 16 -0.92 25.45 3.35
CA GLU A 16 -1.48 24.47 2.41
C GLU A 16 -0.92 24.65 0.99
N ARG A 17 -0.66 25.89 0.55
CA ARG A 17 0.01 26.17 -0.73
C ARG A 17 1.47 25.74 -0.74
N GLN A 18 2.20 25.96 0.35
CA GLN A 18 3.58 25.44 0.49
C GLN A 18 3.59 23.90 0.48
N ARG A 19 2.65 23.28 1.20
CA ARG A 19 2.47 21.82 1.22
C ARG A 19 2.12 21.27 -0.16
N LEU A 20 1.26 21.96 -0.91
CA LEU A 20 0.92 21.58 -2.28
C LEU A 20 2.17 21.54 -3.18
N ALA A 21 3.05 22.54 -3.10
CA ALA A 21 4.28 22.56 -3.89
C ALA A 21 5.25 21.42 -3.53
N GLU A 22 5.40 21.10 -2.25
CA GLU A 22 6.18 19.94 -1.78
C GLU A 22 5.61 18.63 -2.32
N LEU A 23 4.30 18.44 -2.17
CA LEU A 23 3.58 17.25 -2.62
C LEU A 23 3.61 17.11 -4.14
N GLU A 24 3.54 18.21 -4.90
CA GLU A 24 3.63 18.21 -6.36
C GLU A 24 5.00 17.70 -6.83
N LEU A 25 6.09 18.15 -6.19
CA LEU A 25 7.43 17.65 -6.50
C LEU A 25 7.57 16.15 -6.18
N ARG A 26 7.04 15.72 -5.04
CA ARG A 26 7.06 14.31 -4.62
C ARG A 26 6.22 13.43 -5.55
N TYR A 27 5.02 13.89 -5.91
CA TYR A 27 4.13 13.24 -6.87
C TYR A 27 4.80 13.11 -8.23
N LYS A 28 5.37 14.20 -8.75
CA LYS A 28 6.07 14.19 -10.05
C LYS A 28 7.20 13.17 -10.07
N LYS A 29 8.03 13.11 -9.02
CA LYS A 29 9.11 12.12 -8.92
C LYS A 29 8.58 10.67 -8.95
N LEU A 30 7.53 10.39 -8.18
CA LEU A 30 6.92 9.05 -8.18
C LEU A 30 6.28 8.72 -9.53
N TYR A 31 5.53 9.66 -10.11
CA TYR A 31 4.89 9.51 -11.42
C TYR A 31 5.92 9.26 -12.52
N ASP A 32 6.97 10.08 -12.61
CA ASP A 32 8.01 9.95 -13.63
C ASP A 32 8.75 8.62 -13.54
N TRP A 33 8.92 8.09 -12.34
CA TRP A 33 9.50 6.76 -12.14
C TRP A 33 8.53 5.62 -12.47
N ALA A 34 7.24 5.80 -12.16
CA ALA A 34 6.22 4.76 -12.25
C ALA A 34 5.55 4.65 -13.63
N LYS A 35 5.51 5.74 -14.42
CA LYS A 35 4.71 5.81 -15.66
C LYS A 35 5.09 4.80 -16.74
N ASP A 36 6.34 4.35 -16.74
CA ASP A 36 6.88 3.40 -17.71
C ASP A 36 6.91 1.96 -17.16
N GLN A 37 6.29 1.71 -15.99
CA GLN A 37 6.24 0.40 -15.36
C GLN A 37 4.97 -0.38 -15.76
N GLU A 38 5.11 -1.69 -15.87
CA GLU A 38 3.96 -2.61 -15.81
C GLU A 38 3.55 -2.85 -14.36
N PHE A 39 2.26 -3.00 -14.10
CA PHE A 39 1.72 -3.21 -12.75
C PHE A 39 1.03 -4.56 -12.60
N VAL A 40 1.05 -5.07 -11.38
CA VAL A 40 0.42 -6.33 -11.00
C VAL A 40 -0.21 -6.19 -9.62
N THR A 41 -1.30 -6.91 -9.41
CA THR A 41 -1.90 -7.05 -8.08
C THR A 41 -1.23 -8.22 -7.37
N VAL A 42 -0.67 -7.95 -6.21
CA VAL A 42 -0.18 -8.98 -5.28
C VAL A 42 -1.08 -9.06 -4.07
N TYR A 43 -1.09 -10.23 -3.46
CA TYR A 43 -1.95 -10.63 -2.37
C TYR A 43 -1.09 -11.08 -1.20
N ARG A 44 -1.52 -10.74 0.01
CA ARG A 44 -0.87 -11.15 1.26
C ARG A 44 -1.92 -11.52 2.28
N VAL A 45 -1.62 -12.52 3.10
CA VAL A 45 -2.38 -12.81 4.31
C VAL A 45 -1.77 -12.07 5.49
N GLU A 46 -2.61 -11.44 6.28
CA GLU A 46 -2.22 -10.86 7.56
C GLU A 46 -3.10 -11.42 8.67
N GLY A 47 -2.50 -11.65 9.83
CA GLY A 47 -3.23 -11.90 11.05
C GLY A 47 -4.01 -10.68 11.53
N ASP A 48 -4.95 -10.88 12.46
CA ASP A 48 -5.69 -9.76 13.04
C ASP A 48 -4.72 -8.76 13.71
N PRO A 49 -4.83 -7.44 13.42
CA PRO A 49 -3.95 -6.42 14.00
C PRO A 49 -3.98 -6.35 15.54
N SER A 50 -5.03 -6.88 16.18
CA SER A 50 -5.14 -6.98 17.64
C SER A 50 -4.24 -8.05 18.25
N TRP A 51 -3.56 -8.87 17.44
CA TRP A 51 -2.67 -9.91 17.94
C TRP A 51 -1.48 -9.30 18.71
N LYS A 52 -1.47 -9.46 20.03
CA LYS A 52 -0.26 -9.28 20.86
C LYS A 52 0.66 -10.49 20.68
N VAL A 53 1.20 -10.68 19.49
CA VAL A 53 2.15 -11.78 19.24
C VAL A 53 3.54 -11.36 19.73
N ASP A 54 4.23 -12.29 20.39
CA ASP A 54 5.66 -12.16 20.66
C ASP A 54 6.41 -11.94 19.33
N ARG A 55 7.08 -10.79 19.22
CA ARG A 55 7.68 -10.30 17.98
C ARG A 55 8.77 -11.22 17.40
N SER A 56 9.24 -12.18 18.19
CA SER A 56 10.23 -13.19 17.80
C SER A 56 9.68 -14.27 16.86
N LEU A 57 8.43 -14.71 17.05
CA LEU A 57 7.70 -15.63 16.15
C LEU A 57 6.82 -14.86 15.16
N SER A 58 6.39 -13.66 15.53
CA SER A 58 5.48 -12.84 14.73
C SER A 58 6.14 -12.16 13.54
N ALA A 59 7.46 -11.96 13.52
CA ALA A 59 8.13 -11.36 12.36
C ALA A 59 8.01 -12.25 11.10
N GLN A 60 7.81 -13.56 11.28
CA GLN A 60 7.58 -14.55 10.21
C GLN A 60 6.11 -14.92 10.00
N LEU A 61 5.18 -14.44 10.83
CA LEU A 61 3.73 -14.72 10.71
C LEU A 61 2.89 -13.46 10.48
N VAL A 62 3.40 -12.29 10.84
CA VAL A 62 2.81 -10.98 10.52
C VAL A 62 3.43 -10.50 9.21
N GLY A 63 3.12 -11.19 8.11
CA GLY A 63 3.42 -10.62 6.80
C GLY A 63 4.17 -11.12 5.59
N THR A 64 4.44 -12.41 5.56
CA THR A 64 5.77 -12.78 5.06
C THR A 64 5.83 -12.81 3.55
N TRP A 65 4.69 -12.86 2.84
CA TRP A 65 4.68 -13.16 1.42
C TRP A 65 3.58 -12.42 0.65
N TYR A 66 3.99 -11.53 -0.26
CA TYR A 66 3.13 -11.06 -1.34
C TYR A 66 3.31 -11.96 -2.56
N THR A 67 2.20 -12.48 -3.12
CA THR A 67 2.15 -13.29 -4.35
C THR A 67 1.05 -12.79 -5.26
N ASP A 68 1.20 -12.87 -6.57
CA ASP A 68 0.12 -12.57 -7.54
C ASP A 68 -0.87 -13.75 -7.70
N ARG A 69 -0.54 -14.93 -7.15
CA ARG A 69 -1.43 -16.10 -7.14
C ARG A 69 -2.41 -16.10 -5.96
N TYR A 70 -3.61 -15.55 -6.17
CA TYR A 70 -4.68 -15.57 -5.16
C TYR A 70 -5.03 -16.98 -4.67
N SER A 71 -5.03 -17.98 -5.56
CA SER A 71 -5.38 -19.37 -5.22
C SER A 71 -4.45 -19.95 -4.15
N LEU A 72 -3.17 -19.59 -4.11
CA LEU A 72 -2.25 -20.02 -3.05
C LEU A 72 -2.51 -19.31 -1.73
N ILE A 73 -2.90 -18.03 -1.80
CA ILE A 73 -3.22 -17.24 -0.61
C ILE A 73 -4.43 -17.84 0.11
N ASP A 74 -5.48 -18.15 -0.63
CA ASP A 74 -6.73 -18.64 -0.07
C ASP A 74 -6.65 -20.13 0.33
N ALA A 75 -6.06 -20.98 -0.51
CA ALA A 75 -6.06 -22.43 -0.28
C ALA A 75 -4.90 -22.93 0.61
N ARG A 76 -3.79 -22.20 0.72
CA ARG A 76 -2.60 -22.62 1.46
C ARG A 76 -2.25 -21.67 2.59
N TYR A 77 -1.95 -20.41 2.27
CA TYR A 77 -1.34 -19.50 3.24
C TYR A 77 -2.30 -19.04 4.33
N LYS A 78 -3.56 -18.74 3.98
CA LYS A 78 -4.56 -18.32 4.96
C LYS A 78 -4.88 -19.44 5.98
N PRO A 79 -5.21 -20.68 5.57
CA PRO A 79 -5.41 -21.78 6.52
C PRO A 79 -4.18 -22.07 7.38
N GLU A 80 -2.98 -22.00 6.82
CA GLU A 80 -1.72 -22.23 7.56
C GLU A 80 -1.53 -21.20 8.68
N ILE A 81 -1.75 -19.91 8.38
CA ILE A 81 -1.67 -18.83 9.37
C ILE A 81 -2.75 -18.98 10.44
N GLU A 82 -3.99 -19.30 10.07
CA GLU A 82 -5.09 -19.50 11.02
C GLU A 82 -4.83 -20.71 11.92
N SER A 83 -4.29 -21.80 11.37
CA SER A 83 -3.93 -23.00 12.14
C SER A 83 -2.77 -22.76 13.10
N LEU A 84 -1.75 -22.00 12.71
CA LEU A 84 -0.58 -21.72 13.55
C LEU A 84 -0.90 -20.71 14.66
N SER A 85 -1.77 -19.73 14.37
CA SER A 85 -2.14 -18.68 15.32
C SER A 85 -3.34 -19.04 16.20
N GLY A 86 -4.20 -19.95 15.75
CA GLY A 86 -5.49 -20.22 16.39
C GLY A 86 -6.50 -19.06 16.25
N LEU A 87 -6.24 -18.11 15.34
CA LEU A 87 -7.00 -16.87 15.19
C LEU A 87 -7.34 -16.62 13.71
N PRO A 88 -8.41 -15.86 13.40
CA PRO A 88 -8.78 -15.55 12.02
C PRO A 88 -7.74 -14.70 11.29
N ALA A 89 -7.57 -14.92 9.99
CA ALA A 89 -6.69 -14.15 9.13
C ALA A 89 -7.45 -13.46 7.98
N ARG A 90 -6.86 -12.39 7.45
CA ARG A 90 -7.46 -11.54 6.42
C ARG A 90 -6.54 -11.45 5.21
N VAL A 91 -7.13 -11.32 4.02
CA VAL A 91 -6.39 -11.19 2.76
C VAL A 91 -6.37 -9.74 2.34
N PHE A 92 -5.20 -9.25 1.96
CA PHE A 92 -4.98 -7.90 1.47
C PHE A 92 -4.43 -7.93 0.06
N ALA A 93 -4.93 -7.04 -0.79
CA ALA A 93 -4.41 -6.77 -2.12
C ALA A 93 -3.59 -5.48 -2.13
N LEU A 94 -2.55 -5.47 -2.95
CA LEU A 94 -1.66 -4.33 -3.16
C LEU A 94 -1.19 -4.33 -4.62
N ILE A 95 -1.16 -3.18 -5.27
CA ILE A 95 -0.64 -3.03 -6.61
C ILE A 95 0.83 -2.63 -6.52
N ILE A 96 1.69 -3.33 -7.25
CA ILE A 96 3.12 -3.04 -7.31
C ILE A 96 3.62 -3.06 -8.77
N PRO A 97 4.76 -2.45 -9.06
CA PRO A 97 5.45 -2.67 -10.34
C PRO A 97 5.82 -4.15 -10.49
N LYS A 98 5.53 -4.73 -11.65
CA LYS A 98 5.80 -6.12 -11.99
C LYS A 98 7.29 -6.46 -11.91
N SER A 99 8.16 -5.49 -12.20
CA SER A 99 9.62 -5.60 -12.01
C SER A 99 10.02 -5.99 -10.58
N LEU A 100 9.19 -5.70 -9.57
CA LEU A 100 9.43 -6.15 -8.19
C LEU A 100 9.14 -7.65 -7.96
N LEU A 101 8.25 -8.27 -8.76
CA LEU A 101 8.10 -9.75 -8.83
C LEU A 101 9.32 -10.38 -9.48
N GLU A 102 9.69 -9.87 -10.65
CA GLU A 102 10.77 -10.42 -11.48
C GLU A 102 12.15 -10.28 -10.79
N SER A 103 12.35 -9.24 -9.96
CA SER A 103 13.57 -9.05 -9.16
C SER A 103 13.80 -10.16 -8.10
N ARG A 104 12.86 -11.08 -7.92
CA ARG A 104 12.96 -12.25 -7.02
C ARG A 104 12.83 -13.60 -7.71
N GLU A 105 12.53 -13.65 -9.00
CA GLU A 105 12.46 -14.92 -9.75
C GLU A 105 13.83 -15.63 -9.88
N ALA A 106 14.93 -14.95 -9.52
CA ALA A 106 16.26 -15.54 -9.40
C ALA A 106 16.58 -16.14 -8.01
N ILE A 107 15.74 -15.89 -6.98
CA ILE A 107 15.98 -16.36 -5.61
C ILE A 107 14.87 -17.34 -5.21
N ASP A 108 15.18 -18.62 -5.45
CA ASP A 108 14.53 -19.81 -4.90
C ASP A 108 13.24 -20.33 -5.55
N ARG A 109 13.46 -21.19 -6.55
CA ARG A 109 12.79 -22.51 -6.72
C ARG A 109 11.39 -22.62 -6.10
N GLY A 110 10.39 -22.05 -6.79
CA GLY A 110 8.98 -22.38 -6.55
C GLY A 110 8.27 -21.59 -5.45
N MET A 111 8.79 -20.43 -5.04
CA MET A 111 8.09 -19.55 -4.09
C MET A 111 7.86 -18.15 -4.68
N ASP A 112 6.62 -17.87 -5.10
CA ASP A 112 6.17 -16.55 -5.59
C ASP A 112 6.04 -15.57 -4.41
N GLN A 113 7.15 -15.01 -3.96
CA GLN A 113 7.22 -14.35 -2.66
C GLN A 113 7.96 -13.02 -2.74
N ILE A 114 7.26 -11.89 -2.61
CA ILE A 114 7.86 -10.56 -2.42
C ILE A 114 7.63 -10.04 -0.99
N ASN A 115 8.64 -9.37 -0.42
CA ASN A 115 8.48 -8.49 0.74
C ASN A 115 8.53 -7.03 0.25
N VAL A 116 7.39 -6.34 0.30
CA VAL A 116 7.31 -4.92 -0.02
C VAL A 116 7.91 -4.12 1.15
N LEU A 117 9.05 -3.46 0.91
CA LEU A 117 9.78 -2.71 1.95
C LEU A 117 9.21 -1.31 2.20
N ASN A 118 8.51 -0.71 1.23
CA ASN A 118 7.97 0.64 1.36
C ASN A 118 6.73 0.66 2.28
N GLU A 119 6.83 1.33 3.43
CA GLU A 119 5.77 1.41 4.45
C GLU A 119 4.53 2.17 3.98
N GLU A 120 4.69 3.27 3.24
CA GLU A 120 3.55 4.04 2.71
C GLU A 120 2.77 3.23 1.69
N LEU A 121 3.46 2.52 0.81
CA LEU A 121 2.82 1.63 -0.16
C LEU A 121 2.06 0.52 0.59
N ARG A 122 2.70 -0.12 1.59
CA ARG A 122 2.05 -1.15 2.42
C ARG A 122 0.81 -0.64 3.16
N ALA A 123 0.83 0.61 3.62
CA ALA A 123 -0.31 1.24 4.27
C ALA A 123 -1.50 1.44 3.31
N GLY A 124 -1.26 1.48 2.00
CA GLY A 124 -2.27 1.59 0.95
C GLY A 124 -2.95 0.28 0.55
N ARG A 125 -2.63 -0.85 1.19
CA ARG A 125 -3.25 -2.15 0.90
C ARG A 125 -4.75 -2.16 1.19
N GLN A 126 -5.49 -2.97 0.44
CA GLN A 126 -6.94 -3.12 0.54
C GLN A 126 -7.30 -4.51 1.06
N GLU A 127 -8.13 -4.60 2.10
CA GLU A 127 -8.69 -5.89 2.53
C GLU A 127 -9.67 -6.42 1.48
N ILE A 128 -9.53 -7.69 1.11
CA ILE A 128 -10.40 -8.37 0.14
C ILE A 128 -10.76 -9.78 0.63
N SER A 129 -11.92 -10.27 0.21
CA SER A 129 -12.38 -11.65 0.41
C SER A 129 -12.30 -12.50 -0.85
N ASN A 130 -12.12 -11.88 -2.03
CA ASN A 130 -11.97 -12.56 -3.32
C ASN A 130 -11.21 -11.65 -4.31
N PRO A 131 -10.58 -12.20 -5.37
CA PRO A 131 -9.72 -11.41 -6.25
C PRO A 131 -10.50 -10.39 -7.09
N SER A 132 -11.79 -10.60 -7.34
CA SER A 132 -12.61 -9.64 -8.11
C SER A 132 -12.86 -8.31 -7.38
N GLN A 133 -12.63 -8.27 -6.06
CA GLN A 133 -12.68 -7.04 -5.25
C GLN A 133 -11.39 -6.21 -5.35
N SER A 134 -10.31 -6.77 -5.90
CA SER A 134 -9.08 -6.03 -6.10
C SER A 134 -9.23 -5.03 -7.24
N VAL A 135 -8.70 -3.82 -7.04
CA VAL A 135 -8.67 -2.79 -8.08
C VAL A 135 -7.77 -3.28 -9.22
N GLN A 136 -8.18 -3.02 -10.46
CA GLN A 136 -7.38 -3.35 -11.64
C GLN A 136 -6.00 -2.66 -11.56
N PRO A 137 -4.91 -3.39 -11.83
CA PRO A 137 -3.56 -2.82 -11.79
C PRO A 137 -3.41 -1.79 -12.91
N SER A 138 -3.13 -0.56 -12.52
CA SER A 138 -2.85 0.57 -13.43
C SER A 138 -1.95 1.57 -12.71
N LEU A 139 -1.36 2.50 -13.46
CA LEU A 139 -0.58 3.60 -12.88
C LEU A 139 -1.42 4.41 -11.87
N ASP A 140 -2.65 4.75 -12.23
CA ASP A 140 -3.54 5.53 -11.36
C ASP A 140 -3.90 4.78 -10.07
N SER A 141 -4.20 3.48 -10.20
CA SER A 141 -4.45 2.62 -9.04
C SER A 141 -3.21 2.51 -8.16
N TYR A 142 -2.02 2.35 -8.75
CA TYR A 142 -0.75 2.28 -8.03
C TYR A 142 -0.47 3.56 -7.23
N LEU A 143 -0.54 4.72 -7.90
CA LEU A 143 -0.33 6.03 -7.29
C LEU A 143 -1.37 6.31 -6.19
N GLY A 144 -2.62 5.88 -6.40
CA GLY A 144 -3.72 6.06 -5.46
C GLY A 144 -3.51 5.38 -4.10
N GLN A 145 -2.60 4.40 -3.99
CA GLN A 145 -2.29 3.72 -2.74
C GLN A 145 -1.51 4.60 -1.75
N PHE A 146 -0.77 5.59 -2.24
CA PHE A 146 0.04 6.46 -1.40
C PHE A 146 -0.81 7.56 -0.76
N SER A 147 -0.73 7.70 0.57
CA SER A 147 -1.45 8.73 1.33
C SER A 147 -1.13 10.15 0.84
N PHE A 148 0.15 10.44 0.59
CA PHE A 148 0.59 11.74 0.12
C PHE A 148 0.03 12.07 -1.28
N VAL A 149 -0.23 11.07 -2.13
CA VAL A 149 -0.83 11.29 -3.45
C VAL A 149 -2.30 11.65 -3.32
N ARG A 150 -3.02 11.03 -2.37
CA ARG A 150 -4.40 11.41 -2.06
C ARG A 150 -4.47 12.84 -1.50
N GLU A 151 -3.56 13.18 -0.58
CA GLU A 151 -3.40 14.54 -0.05
C GLU A 151 -3.12 15.54 -1.18
N TYR A 152 -2.18 15.23 -2.07
CA TYR A 152 -1.84 16.04 -3.24
C TYR A 152 -3.07 16.30 -4.12
N LYS A 153 -3.83 15.26 -4.50
CA LYS A 153 -5.02 15.40 -5.36
C LYS A 153 -6.09 16.28 -4.70
N THR A 154 -6.30 16.14 -3.40
CA THR A 154 -7.22 16.99 -2.63
C THR A 154 -6.78 18.46 -2.65
N LEU A 155 -5.52 18.75 -2.31
CA LEU A 155 -5.00 20.13 -2.31
C LEU A 155 -4.95 20.73 -3.72
N LYS A 156 -4.61 19.93 -4.75
CA LYS A 156 -4.61 20.38 -6.14
C LYS A 156 -6.02 20.75 -6.61
N THR A 157 -7.05 20.03 -6.16
CA THR A 157 -8.46 20.36 -6.47
C THR A 157 -8.90 21.65 -5.77
N LYS A 158 -8.35 21.94 -4.58
CA LYS A 158 -8.66 23.16 -3.81
C LYS A 158 -7.98 24.42 -4.37
N TYR A 159 -6.75 24.30 -4.90
CA TYR A 159 -5.90 25.45 -5.21
C TYR A 159 -5.35 25.52 -6.65
N GLY A 160 -5.51 24.47 -7.44
CA GLY A 160 -5.07 24.40 -8.85
C GLY A 160 -6.16 24.81 -9.81
#